data_AF-A0A2E1JBI7-F1
#
_entry.id   AF-A0A2E1JBI7-F1
#
_cell.length_a   1.000
_cell.length_b   1.000
_cell.length_c   1.000
_cell.angle_alpha   90.00
_cell.angle_beta   90.00
_cell.angle_gamma   90.00
#
_symmetry.space_group_name_H-M   'P 1'
#
loop_
_entity.id
_entity.type
_entity.pdbx_description
1 polymer ?
#
loop_
_entity_poly.entity_id
_entity_poly.type
_entity_poly.pdbx_seq_one_letter_code
_entity_poly.pdbx_strand_id
1 'polypeptide(L)'
;MENAENKPEMLPKPDELLALHSIAKRLFDTLKNWFEIEPKVTIDLAEVDSAVIELSSPNMIIAMAMRKLQALHLIATPGVLTSTDIVIAIVNDIDRALLQAPSMYLEREVDMTNWDAAFAKMEKDAIHPEDIPTVASEPDPEIEEFQVHHEALHHAVHAVVEASNGEIRYFQ
;
A
#
# COMPACT_ATOMS: atom_id res chain seq x y z
N MET A 1 2.98 -39.44 -31.59
CA MET A 1 1.88 -38.47 -31.48
C MET A 1 2.34 -37.42 -30.50
N GLU A 2 2.55 -36.21 -31.02
CA GLU A 2 3.11 -35.07 -30.30
C GLU A 2 2.30 -34.80 -29.02
N ASN A 3 3.01 -34.69 -27.90
CA ASN A 3 2.49 -34.02 -26.72
C ASN A 3 2.30 -32.55 -27.10
N ALA A 4 1.11 -32.21 -27.58
CA ALA A 4 0.69 -30.83 -27.68
C ALA A 4 0.85 -30.22 -26.28
N GLU A 5 1.83 -29.33 -26.17
CA GLU A 5 2.19 -28.58 -24.97
C GLU A 5 0.91 -28.09 -24.30
N ASN A 6 0.63 -28.63 -23.11
CA ASN A 6 -0.46 -28.20 -22.25
C ASN A 6 -0.07 -26.83 -21.66
N LYS A 7 0.00 -25.80 -22.52
CA LYS A 7 0.27 -24.43 -22.08
C LYS A 7 -0.87 -24.03 -21.16
N PRO A 8 -0.56 -23.54 -19.94
CA PRO A 8 -1.59 -23.09 -19.03
C PRO A 8 -2.44 -22.03 -19.75
N GLU A 9 -3.75 -22.22 -19.70
CA GLU A 9 -4.72 -21.27 -20.23
C GLU A 9 -4.48 -19.90 -19.57
N MET A 10 -4.19 -18.89 -20.40
CA MET A 10 -3.96 -17.52 -19.93
C MET A 10 -5.27 -16.75 -19.97
N LEU A 11 -5.64 -16.17 -18.84
CA LEU A 11 -6.81 -15.34 -18.69
C LEU A 11 -6.43 -13.86 -18.89
N PRO A 12 -7.36 -13.01 -19.37
CA PRO A 12 -7.14 -11.57 -19.33
C PRO A 12 -7.11 -11.09 -17.88
N LYS A 13 -6.26 -10.10 -17.58
CA LYS A 13 -6.31 -9.42 -16.28
C LYS A 13 -7.68 -8.76 -16.07
N PRO A 14 -8.33 -8.95 -14.92
CA PRO A 14 -9.52 -8.18 -14.55
C PRO A 14 -9.21 -6.67 -14.49
N ASP A 15 -10.22 -5.84 -14.73
CA ASP A 15 -10.08 -4.38 -14.72
C ASP A 15 -9.62 -3.87 -13.36
N GLU A 16 -10.07 -4.51 -12.27
CA GLU A 16 -9.66 -4.20 -10.90
C GLU A 16 -8.17 -4.46 -10.68
N LEU A 17 -7.62 -5.55 -11.24
CA LEU A 17 -6.19 -5.84 -11.19
C LEU A 17 -5.39 -4.81 -12.00
N LEU A 18 -5.89 -4.39 -13.15
CA LEU A 18 -5.26 -3.34 -13.96
C LEU A 18 -5.28 -1.98 -13.26
N ALA A 19 -6.38 -1.66 -12.57
CA ALA A 19 -6.51 -0.44 -11.78
C ALA A 19 -5.45 -0.33 -10.68
N LEU A 20 -4.96 -1.47 -10.15
CA LEU A 20 -3.88 -1.47 -9.16
C LEU A 20 -2.59 -0.81 -9.66
N HIS A 21 -2.38 -0.67 -10.97
CA HIS A 21 -1.21 0.03 -11.50
C HIS A 21 -1.15 1.48 -11.00
N SER A 22 -2.23 2.24 -11.12
CA SER A 22 -2.27 3.64 -10.66
C SER A 22 -2.41 3.72 -9.14
N ILE A 23 -3.19 2.81 -8.54
CA ILE A 23 -3.45 2.79 -7.09
C ILE A 23 -2.18 2.48 -6.30
N ALA A 24 -1.39 1.48 -6.73
CA ALA A 24 -0.13 1.15 -6.07
C ALA A 24 0.86 2.32 -6.10
N LYS A 25 0.86 3.11 -7.18
CA LYS A 25 1.66 4.34 -7.26
C LYS A 25 1.19 5.38 -6.25
N ARG A 26 -0.13 5.62 -6.14
CA ARG A 26 -0.70 6.59 -5.19
C ARG A 26 -0.38 6.20 -3.75
N LEU A 27 -0.63 4.95 -3.37
CA LEU A 27 -0.27 4.42 -2.05
C LEU A 27 1.23 4.57 -1.77
N PHE A 28 2.09 4.30 -2.76
CA PHE A 28 3.53 4.48 -2.62
C PHE A 28 3.91 5.94 -2.36
N ASP A 29 3.33 6.87 -3.13
CA ASP A 29 3.58 8.31 -2.98
C ASP A 29 3.07 8.82 -1.62
N THR A 30 1.90 8.36 -1.15
CA THR A 30 1.38 8.68 0.20
C THR A 30 2.32 8.18 1.29
N LEU A 31 2.73 6.91 1.26
CA LEU A 31 3.66 6.36 2.26
C LEU A 31 5.01 7.10 2.24
N LYS A 32 5.50 7.49 1.06
CA LYS A 32 6.73 8.27 0.94
C LYS A 32 6.60 9.68 1.53
N ASN A 33 5.41 10.26 1.52
CA ASN A 33 5.17 11.57 2.10
C ASN A 33 4.99 11.48 3.63
N TRP A 34 4.26 10.47 4.10
CA TRP A 34 4.02 10.25 5.54
C TRP A 34 5.27 9.83 6.29
N PHE A 35 6.15 9.07 5.63
CA PHE A 35 7.35 8.52 6.22
C PHE A 35 8.59 8.99 5.47
N GLU A 36 9.58 9.52 6.21
CA GLU A 36 10.89 9.91 5.67
C GLU A 36 11.75 8.68 5.32
N ILE A 37 11.31 7.92 4.32
CA ILE A 37 11.99 6.70 3.87
C ILE A 37 13.15 7.06 2.93
N GLU A 38 14.34 6.59 3.29
CA GLU A 38 15.54 6.66 2.47
C GLU A 38 15.27 6.08 1.06
N PRO A 39 15.74 6.72 -0.04
CA PRO A 39 15.54 6.21 -1.40
C PRO A 39 16.13 4.82 -1.65
N LYS A 40 17.07 4.40 -0.80
CA LYS A 40 17.71 3.09 -0.86
C LYS A 40 17.68 2.47 0.54
N VAL A 41 17.07 1.30 0.63
CA VAL A 41 17.01 0.50 1.85
C VAL A 41 17.83 -0.75 1.64
N THR A 42 18.76 -1.01 2.56
CA THR A 42 19.56 -2.24 2.58
C THR A 42 18.89 -3.22 3.52
N ILE A 43 18.79 -4.49 3.11
CA ILE A 43 18.23 -5.57 3.91
C ILE A 43 19.40 -6.49 4.27
N ASP A 44 19.61 -6.76 5.55
CA ASP A 44 20.58 -7.75 5.98
C ASP A 44 20.03 -9.17 5.84
N LEU A 45 20.76 -10.00 5.09
CA LEU A 45 20.43 -11.40 4.82
C LEU A 45 21.50 -12.35 5.37
N ALA A 46 22.37 -11.88 6.28
CA ALA A 46 23.43 -12.70 6.86
C ALA A 46 22.87 -13.86 7.71
N GLU A 47 21.87 -13.60 8.54
CA GLU A 47 21.25 -14.57 9.44
C GLU A 47 19.73 -14.41 9.48
N VAL A 48 19.00 -15.44 9.93
CA VAL A 48 17.53 -15.41 10.04
C VAL A 48 17.08 -14.31 11.01
N ASP A 49 17.85 -14.07 12.08
CA ASP A 49 17.50 -13.12 13.13
C ASP A 49 17.83 -11.66 12.79
N SER A 50 18.53 -11.40 11.68
CA SER A 50 18.78 -10.03 11.18
C SER A 50 17.49 -9.23 11.01
N ALA A 51 16.41 -9.91 10.61
CA ALA A 51 15.08 -9.33 10.46
C ALA A 51 14.45 -8.85 11.79
N VAL A 52 14.82 -9.39 12.95
CA VAL A 52 14.19 -9.01 14.24
C VAL A 52 14.47 -7.55 14.56
N ILE A 53 15.72 -7.12 14.36
CA ILE A 53 16.14 -5.74 14.62
C ILE A 53 15.56 -4.83 13.54
N GLU A 54 15.70 -5.20 12.27
CA GLU A 54 15.26 -4.38 11.14
C GLU A 54 13.74 -4.19 11.09
N LEU A 55 12.95 -5.28 11.18
CA LEU A 55 11.49 -5.25 11.11
C LEU A 55 10.82 -4.79 12.41
N SER A 56 11.58 -4.32 13.39
CA SER A 56 11.04 -3.62 14.56
C SER A 56 10.85 -2.12 14.30
N SER A 57 11.51 -1.58 13.27
CA SER A 57 11.44 -0.16 12.91
C SER A 57 10.22 0.14 12.03
N PRO A 58 9.37 1.13 12.38
CA PRO A 58 8.31 1.66 11.51
C PRO A 58 8.79 1.94 10.08
N ASN A 59 9.94 2.60 9.94
CA ASN A 59 10.47 2.98 8.62
C ASN A 59 10.83 1.75 7.78
N MET A 60 11.34 0.68 8.41
CA MET A 60 11.68 -0.54 7.67
C MET A 60 10.42 -1.30 7.24
N ILE A 61 9.41 -1.38 8.12
CA ILE A 61 8.10 -1.98 7.80
C ILE A 61 7.49 -1.27 6.59
N ILE A 62 7.44 0.08 6.62
CA ILE A 62 6.93 0.89 5.52
C ILE A 62 7.78 0.74 4.27
N ALA A 63 9.11 0.70 4.38
CA ALA A 63 9.97 0.45 3.22
C ALA A 63 9.69 -0.91 2.55
N MET A 64 9.43 -1.96 3.32
CA MET A 64 9.04 -3.26 2.78
C MET A 64 7.66 -3.22 2.12
N ALA A 65 6.69 -2.52 2.71
CA ALA A 65 5.38 -2.30 2.09
C ALA A 65 5.50 -1.54 0.76
N MET A 66 6.29 -0.46 0.73
CA MET A 66 6.61 0.29 -0.48
C MET A 66 7.27 -0.60 -1.54
N ARG A 67 8.18 -1.51 -1.15
CA ARG A 67 8.80 -2.46 -2.07
C ARG A 67 7.77 -3.43 -2.68
N LYS A 68 6.79 -3.87 -1.91
CA LYS A 68 5.68 -4.71 -2.39
C LYS A 68 4.70 -3.92 -3.27
N LEU A 69 4.44 -2.65 -2.98
CA LEU A 69 3.67 -1.76 -3.88
C LEU A 69 4.35 -1.60 -5.24
N GLN A 70 5.67 -1.51 -5.30
CA GLN A 70 6.40 -1.53 -6.57
C GLN A 70 6.20 -2.85 -7.34
N ALA A 71 6.22 -3.99 -6.64
CA ALA A 71 5.95 -5.29 -7.26
C ALA A 71 4.50 -5.37 -7.77
N LEU A 72 3.55 -4.87 -6.98
CA LEU A 72 2.13 -4.80 -7.35
C LEU A 72 1.91 -3.94 -8.60
N HIS A 73 2.53 -2.75 -8.64
CA HIS A 73 2.51 -1.85 -9.78
C HIS A 73 3.02 -2.52 -11.06
N LEU A 74 4.09 -3.33 -10.95
CA LEU A 74 4.64 -4.10 -12.06
C LEU A 74 3.65 -5.17 -12.53
N ILE A 75 3.13 -6.02 -11.65
CA ILE A 75 2.23 -7.12 -12.06
C ILE A 75 0.85 -6.64 -12.52
N ALA A 76 0.43 -5.43 -12.14
CA ALA A 76 -0.78 -4.79 -12.63
C ALA A 76 -0.61 -4.20 -14.05
N THR A 77 0.61 -4.12 -14.57
CA THR A 77 0.88 -3.57 -15.90
C THR A 77 0.36 -4.54 -16.98
N PRO A 78 -0.37 -4.06 -18.00
CA PRO A 78 -0.82 -4.89 -19.13
C PRO A 78 0.34 -5.65 -19.78
N GLY A 79 0.15 -6.93 -20.08
CA GLY A 79 1.16 -7.78 -20.73
C GLY A 79 2.21 -8.37 -19.79
N VAL A 80 2.25 -7.98 -18.51
CA VAL A 80 3.11 -8.61 -17.50
C VAL A 80 2.43 -9.87 -16.98
N LEU A 81 3.05 -11.02 -17.20
CA LEU A 81 2.55 -12.30 -16.70
C LEU A 81 2.51 -12.30 -15.17
N THR A 82 1.38 -12.69 -14.59
CA THR A 82 1.21 -12.92 -13.15
C THR A 82 0.30 -14.12 -12.92
N SER A 83 0.13 -14.53 -11.66
CA SER A 83 -0.77 -15.61 -11.26
C SER A 83 -1.61 -15.22 -10.05
N THR A 84 -2.73 -15.93 -9.86
CA THR A 84 -3.68 -15.72 -8.75
C THR A 84 -2.98 -15.64 -7.38
N ASP A 85 -2.10 -16.60 -7.10
CA ASP A 85 -1.37 -16.72 -5.83
C ASP A 85 -0.38 -15.58 -5.60
N ILE A 86 0.30 -15.11 -6.65
CA ILE A 86 1.22 -13.96 -6.55
C ILE A 86 0.45 -12.69 -6.19
N VAL A 87 -0.69 -12.44 -6.84
CA VAL A 87 -1.52 -11.27 -6.54
C VAL A 87 -1.98 -11.31 -5.08
N ILE A 88 -2.53 -12.45 -4.64
CA ILE A 88 -3.02 -12.62 -3.27
C ILE A 88 -1.89 -12.46 -2.26
N ALA A 89 -0.73 -13.08 -2.50
CA ALA A 89 0.41 -12.99 -1.59
C ALA A 89 0.91 -11.55 -1.44
N ILE A 90 1.07 -10.82 -2.55
CA ILE A 90 1.53 -9.43 -2.50
C ILE A 90 0.51 -8.55 -1.76
N VAL A 91 -0.79 -8.69 -2.06
CA VAL A 91 -1.83 -7.90 -1.40
C VAL A 91 -1.90 -8.19 0.10
N ASN A 92 -1.89 -9.47 0.50
CA ASN A 92 -1.91 -9.84 1.92
C ASN A 92 -0.66 -9.35 2.67
N ASP A 93 0.51 -9.41 2.02
CA ASP A 93 1.76 -8.95 2.63
C ASP A 93 1.75 -7.43 2.91
N ILE A 94 1.08 -6.63 2.08
CA ILE A 94 0.98 -5.17 2.30
C ILE A 94 -0.20 -4.77 3.16
N ASP A 95 -1.28 -5.55 3.16
CA ASP A 95 -2.56 -5.22 3.78
C ASP A 95 -2.39 -4.75 5.23
N ARG A 96 -1.65 -5.54 6.01
CA ARG A 96 -1.41 -5.23 7.42
C ARG A 96 -0.59 -3.97 7.63
N ALA A 97 0.39 -3.71 6.77
CA ALA A 97 1.20 -2.50 6.85
C ALA A 97 0.38 -1.26 6.49
N LEU A 98 -0.46 -1.33 5.45
CA LEU A 98 -1.34 -0.24 5.05
C LEU A 98 -2.42 0.05 6.10
N LEU A 99 -2.98 -0.99 6.72
CA LEU A 99 -3.94 -0.83 7.81
C LEU A 99 -3.36 -0.04 9.01
N GLN A 100 -2.08 -0.25 9.32
CA GLN A 100 -1.41 0.37 10.46
C GLN A 100 -0.79 1.74 10.13
N ALA A 101 -0.48 2.00 8.86
CA ALA A 101 0.24 3.19 8.42
C ALA A 101 -0.38 4.52 8.89
N PRO A 102 -1.71 4.75 8.82
CA PRO A 102 -2.30 6.01 9.28
C PRO A 102 -2.07 6.25 10.78
N SER A 103 -2.20 5.22 11.61
CA SER A 103 -1.98 5.34 13.05
C SER A 103 -0.50 5.63 13.35
N MET A 104 0.42 4.91 12.70
CA MET A 104 1.86 5.12 12.84
C MET A 104 2.28 6.54 12.39
N TYR A 105 1.68 7.06 11.33
CA TYR A 105 1.91 8.41 10.84
C TYR A 105 1.46 9.46 11.87
N LEU A 106 0.23 9.35 12.39
CA LEU A 106 -0.30 10.29 13.37
C LEU A 106 0.50 10.26 14.70
N GLU A 107 0.88 9.08 15.18
CA GLU A 107 1.73 8.95 16.37
C GLU A 107 3.07 9.68 16.17
N ARG A 108 3.70 9.51 14.99
CA ARG A 108 4.95 10.18 14.63
C ARG A 108 4.77 11.71 14.55
N GLU A 109 3.71 12.19 13.91
CA GLU A 109 3.44 13.63 13.81
C GLU A 109 3.22 14.28 15.17
N VAL A 110 2.50 13.59 16.07
CA VAL A 110 2.29 14.06 17.45
C VAL A 110 3.62 14.20 18.20
N ASP A 111 4.52 13.22 18.04
CA ASP A 111 5.84 13.22 18.69
C ASP A 111 6.78 14.29 18.10
N MET A 112 6.66 14.57 16.80
CA MET A 112 7.51 15.55 16.11
C MET A 112 7.02 17.00 16.25
N THR A 113 5.75 17.20 16.59
CA THR A 113 5.14 18.54 16.65
C THR A 113 5.59 19.30 17.91
N ASN A 114 6.13 20.50 17.71
CA ASN A 114 6.31 21.46 18.80
C ASN A 114 4.97 22.13 19.14
N TRP A 115 4.27 21.56 20.11
CA TRP A 115 2.94 22.01 20.52
C TRP A 115 2.89 23.46 21.00
N ASP A 116 3.94 23.96 21.67
CA ASP A 116 4.00 25.36 22.12
C ASP A 116 4.00 26.33 20.92
N ALA A 117 4.79 26.01 19.90
CA ALA A 117 4.86 26.80 18.68
C ALA A 117 3.57 26.68 17.84
N ALA A 118 2.99 25.48 17.77
CA ALA A 118 1.73 25.23 17.07
C ALA A 118 0.58 26.03 17.72
N PHE A 119 0.48 26.00 19.04
CA PHE A 119 -0.54 26.74 19.78
C PHE A 119 -0.37 28.26 19.62
N ALA A 120 0.86 28.76 19.71
CA ALA A 120 1.16 30.19 19.51
C ALA A 120 0.88 30.67 18.07
N LYS A 121 0.86 29.76 17.08
CA LYS A 121 0.46 30.06 15.70
C LYS A 121 -1.07 30.13 15.58
N MET A 122 -1.81 29.23 16.23
CA MET A 122 -3.28 29.24 16.23
C MET A 122 -3.88 30.52 16.81
N GLU A 123 -3.24 31.13 17.82
CA GLU A 123 -3.68 32.44 18.34
C GLU A 123 -3.50 33.60 17.34
N LYS A 124 -2.63 33.44 16.34
CA LYS A 124 -2.29 34.49 15.36
C LYS A 124 -3.04 34.36 14.04
N ASP A 125 -3.39 33.14 13.66
CA ASP A 125 -4.12 32.88 12.41
C ASP A 125 -5.62 33.17 12.62
N ALA A 126 -6.22 33.94 11.71
CA ALA A 126 -7.66 34.14 11.71
C ALA A 126 -8.32 32.83 11.29
N ILE A 127 -8.99 32.16 12.22
CA ILE A 127 -9.70 30.91 11.93
C ILE A 127 -10.86 31.23 10.98
N HIS A 128 -10.76 30.74 9.75
CA HIS A 128 -11.82 30.83 8.77
C HIS A 128 -12.92 29.79 9.09
N PRO A 129 -14.21 30.15 9.09
CA PRO A 129 -15.30 29.23 9.43
C PRO A 129 -15.32 27.94 8.62
N GLU A 130 -14.86 28.00 7.37
CA GLU A 130 -14.73 26.89 6.43
C GLU A 130 -13.62 25.89 6.78
N ASP A 131 -12.61 26.29 7.55
CA ASP A 131 -11.47 25.44 7.95
C ASP A 131 -11.70 24.75 9.31
N ILE A 132 -12.82 25.06 9.98
CA ILE A 132 -13.16 24.46 11.27
C ILE A 132 -13.91 23.15 11.00
N PRO A 133 -13.40 22.00 11.48
CA PRO A 133 -14.14 20.75 11.42
C PRO A 133 -15.53 20.93 12.02
N THR A 134 -16.56 20.59 11.26
CA THR A 134 -17.95 20.78 11.71
C THR A 134 -18.35 19.77 12.78
N VAL A 135 -17.57 18.69 12.90
CA VAL A 135 -17.67 17.65 13.91
C VAL A 135 -16.27 17.21 14.33
N ALA A 136 -16.08 16.94 15.63
CA ALA A 136 -14.79 16.53 16.20
C ALA A 136 -14.24 15.19 15.68
N SER A 137 -14.99 14.48 14.86
CA SER A 137 -14.66 13.19 14.26
C SER A 137 -14.63 13.23 12.73
N GLU A 138 -14.58 14.42 12.13
CA GLU A 138 -14.41 14.56 10.68
C GLU A 138 -13.05 13.96 10.29
N PRO A 139 -13.00 12.92 9.44
CA PRO A 139 -11.75 12.27 9.09
C PRO A 139 -10.90 13.19 8.22
N ASP A 140 -9.58 13.04 8.32
CA ASP A 140 -8.66 13.74 7.43
C ASP A 140 -8.90 13.27 5.97
N PRO A 141 -9.17 14.19 5.02
CA PRO A 141 -9.39 13.84 3.61
C PRO A 141 -8.27 13.02 2.98
N GLU A 142 -7.02 13.22 3.39
CA GLU A 142 -5.88 12.44 2.88
C GLU A 142 -5.94 10.99 3.39
N ILE A 143 -6.35 10.79 4.65
CA ILE A 143 -6.55 9.46 5.23
C ILE A 143 -7.75 8.75 4.58
N GLU A 144 -8.82 9.47 4.28
CA GLU A 144 -9.96 8.91 3.53
C GLU A 144 -9.56 8.44 2.13
N GLU A 145 -8.84 9.28 1.36
CA GLU A 145 -8.36 8.89 0.03
C GLU A 145 -7.44 7.66 0.10
N PHE A 146 -6.56 7.60 1.12
CA PHE A 146 -5.72 6.44 1.37
C PHE A 146 -6.55 5.17 1.64
N GLN A 147 -7.60 5.26 2.46
CA GLN A 147 -8.49 4.12 2.77
C GLN A 147 -9.24 3.61 1.54
N VAL A 148 -9.73 4.52 0.68
CA VAL A 148 -10.36 4.16 -0.60
C VAL A 148 -9.39 3.39 -1.50
N HIS A 149 -8.13 3.83 -1.55
CA HIS A 149 -7.09 3.14 -2.32
C HIS A 149 -6.67 1.80 -1.71
N HIS A 150 -6.67 1.69 -0.38
CA HIS A 150 -6.43 0.44 0.33
C HIS A 150 -7.57 -0.56 0.04
N GLU A 151 -8.83 -0.16 0.10
CA GLU A 151 -9.98 -1.01 -0.18
C GLU A 151 -9.96 -1.60 -1.61
N ALA A 152 -9.49 -0.83 -2.58
CA ALA A 152 -9.35 -1.30 -3.96
C ALA A 152 -8.41 -2.52 -4.12
N LEU A 153 -7.47 -2.73 -3.20
CA LEU A 153 -6.63 -3.94 -3.17
C LEU A 153 -7.48 -5.19 -2.95
N HIS A 154 -8.48 -5.12 -2.08
CA HIS A 154 -9.38 -6.23 -1.82
C HIS A 154 -10.29 -6.50 -3.00
N HIS A 155 -10.81 -5.46 -3.67
CA HIS A 155 -11.59 -5.63 -4.89
C HIS A 155 -10.82 -6.35 -5.99
N ALA A 156 -9.54 -6.02 -6.17
CA ALA A 156 -8.68 -6.70 -7.13
C ALA A 156 -8.43 -8.18 -6.77
N VAL A 157 -8.24 -8.49 -5.49
CA VAL A 157 -8.14 -9.89 -5.03
C VAL A 157 -9.43 -10.65 -5.33
N HIS A 158 -10.59 -10.07 -5.03
CA HIS A 158 -11.88 -10.68 -5.33
C HIS A 158 -12.05 -10.95 -6.83
N ALA A 159 -11.77 -9.95 -7.68
CA ALA A 159 -11.88 -10.10 -9.13
C ALA A 159 -10.95 -11.18 -9.69
N VAL A 160 -9.72 -11.28 -9.16
CA VAL A 160 -8.75 -12.31 -9.56
C VAL A 160 -9.19 -13.71 -9.11
N VAL A 161 -9.73 -13.84 -7.89
CA VAL A 161 -10.26 -15.12 -7.38
C VAL A 161 -11.48 -15.55 -8.19
N GLU A 162 -12.39 -14.63 -8.50
CA GLU A 162 -13.58 -14.90 -9.33
C GLU A 162 -13.19 -15.31 -10.74
N ALA A 163 -12.32 -14.55 -11.41
CA ALA A 163 -11.85 -14.87 -12.76
C ALA A 163 -11.13 -16.24 -12.82
N SER A 164 -10.45 -16.63 -11.75
CA SER A 164 -9.74 -17.90 -11.67
C SER A 164 -10.58 -19.06 -11.11
N ASN A 165 -11.84 -18.83 -10.74
CA ASN A 165 -12.70 -19.80 -10.04
C ASN A 165 -12.04 -20.40 -8.79
N GLY A 166 -11.21 -19.63 -8.09
CA GLY A 166 -10.46 -20.07 -6.92
C GLY A 166 -9.28 -21.02 -7.21
N GLU A 167 -8.95 -21.27 -8.48
CA GLU A 167 -7.77 -22.05 -8.88
C GLU A 167 -6.55 -21.14 -9.13
N ILE A 168 -5.36 -21.72 -9.13
CA ILE A 168 -4.17 -21.00 -9.59
C ILE A 168 -4.23 -20.90 -11.11
N ARG A 169 -4.46 -19.68 -11.61
CA ARG A 169 -4.47 -19.34 -13.05
C ARG A 169 -3.46 -18.23 -13.35
N TYR A 170 -3.08 -18.12 -14.62
CA TYR A 170 -2.15 -17.10 -15.10
C TYR A 170 -2.90 -15.99 -15.83
N PHE A 171 -2.46 -14.76 -15.66
CA PHE A 171 -3.03 -13.57 -16.27
C PHE A 171 -2.02 -12.80 -17.12
N GLN A 172 -2.43 -12.32 -18.29
CA GLN A 172 -1.62 -11.47 -19.18
C GLN A 172 -2.37 -10.19 -19.59
#